data_AF-A0A523H6W4-F1
#
_entry.id   AF-A0A523H6W4-F1
#
_cell.length_a   1.000
_cell.length_b   1.000
_cell.length_c   1.000
_cell.angle_alpha   90.00
_cell.angle_beta   90.00
_cell.angle_gamma   90.00
#
_symmetry.space_group_name_H-M   'P 1'
#
loop_
_entity.id
_entity.type
_entity.pdbx_description
1 polymer ?
#
loop_
_entity_poly.entity_id
_entity_poly.type
_entity_poly.pdbx_seq_one_letter_code
_entity_poly.pdbx_strand_id
1 'polypeptide(L)'
;MLNAVIAAVKEVAKQEIMPRYLKVSRHRKSDGSLCTEADIAAQEALLPKLHKIYPGTVVSEEMSEKQQTEQWIAGEAGLWCIDPIDGTTNFVNGLPYF
;
A
#
# COMPACT_ATOMS: atom_id res chain seq x y z
N MET A 1 17.53 -7.85 6.23
CA MET A 1 16.11 -7.79 5.77
C MET A 1 15.41 -6.54 6.30
N LEU A 2 15.22 -6.38 7.62
CA LEU A 2 14.46 -5.25 8.21
C LEU A 2 14.91 -3.86 7.73
N ASN A 3 16.21 -3.53 7.75
CA ASN A 3 16.70 -2.23 7.31
C ASN A 3 16.38 -1.92 5.83
N ALA A 4 16.36 -2.94 4.98
CA ALA A 4 16.01 -2.78 3.57
C ALA A 4 14.51 -2.51 3.41
N VAL A 5 13.66 -3.16 4.21
CA VAL A 5 12.22 -2.90 4.24
C VAL A 5 11.95 -1.48 4.72
N ILE A 6 12.58 -1.05 5.82
CA ILE A 6 12.45 0.33 6.33
C ILE A 6 12.85 1.35 5.27
N ALA A 7 13.95 1.11 4.56
CA ALA A 7 14.40 1.99 3.48
C ALA A 7 13.38 2.05 2.33
N ALA A 8 12.86 0.89 1.89
CA ALA A 8 11.86 0.81 0.83
C ALA A 8 10.57 1.55 1.19
N VAL A 9 10.03 1.32 2.40
CA VAL A 9 8.80 1.97 2.88
C VAL A 9 9.00 3.49 2.98
N LYS A 10 10.11 3.95 3.55
CA LYS A 10 10.41 5.40 3.63
C LYS A 10 10.54 6.06 2.26
N GLU A 11 11.16 5.37 1.31
CA GLU A 11 11.32 5.86 -0.05
C GLU A 11 9.97 5.99 -0.75
N VAL A 12 9.14 4.94 -0.70
CA VAL A 12 7.79 4.94 -1.30
C VAL A 12 6.90 5.98 -0.64
N ALA A 13 6.93 6.10 0.68
CA ALA A 13 6.14 7.13 1.38
C ALA A 13 6.53 8.55 0.91
N LYS A 14 7.83 8.82 0.73
CA LYS A 14 8.32 10.12 0.25
C LYS A 14 7.94 10.40 -1.20
N GLN A 15 7.94 9.38 -2.06
CA GLN A 15 7.73 9.52 -3.51
C GLN A 15 6.25 9.48 -3.89
N GLU A 16 5.46 8.62 -3.24
CA GLU A 16 4.09 8.33 -3.66
C GLU A 16 3.03 8.87 -2.70
N ILE A 17 3.24 8.76 -1.38
CA ILE A 17 2.22 9.13 -0.38
C ILE A 17 2.27 10.65 -0.10
N MET A 18 3.42 11.16 0.32
CA MET A 18 3.55 12.56 0.76
C MET A 18 3.26 13.61 -0.33
N PRO A 19 3.63 13.41 -1.61
CA PRO A 19 3.29 14.38 -2.66
C PRO A 19 1.80 14.48 -2.95
N ARG A 20 1.04 13.44 -2.59
CA ARG A 20 -0.42 13.33 -2.75
C ARG A 20 -1.18 13.80 -1.51
N TYR A 21 -0.57 13.74 -0.32
CA TYR A 21 -1.13 14.32 0.90
C TYR A 21 -1.56 15.78 0.70
N LEU A 22 -2.76 16.14 1.14
CA LEU A 22 -3.44 17.44 0.92
C LEU A 22 -3.75 17.81 -0.54
N LYS A 23 -3.37 16.99 -1.52
CA LYS A 23 -3.70 17.17 -2.94
C LYS A 23 -4.77 16.20 -3.43
N VAL A 24 -5.05 15.12 -2.69
CA VAL A 24 -6.15 14.19 -3.02
C VAL A 24 -7.50 14.80 -2.64
N SER A 25 -7.83 15.94 -3.22
CA SER A 25 -9.18 16.48 -3.15
C SER A 25 -10.06 15.73 -4.15
N ARG A 26 -10.92 14.84 -3.65
CA ARG A 26 -12.15 14.32 -4.29
C ARG A 26 -12.02 13.31 -5.45
N HIS A 27 -11.20 12.26 -5.34
CA HIS A 27 -11.45 11.05 -6.13
C HIS A 27 -12.08 10.00 -5.21
N ARG A 28 -13.40 10.15 -5.02
CA ARG A 28 -14.26 9.12 -4.43
C ARG A 28 -14.56 8.11 -5.53
N LYS A 29 -14.32 6.82 -5.28
CA LYS A 29 -14.93 5.77 -6.09
C LYS A 29 -16.46 5.86 -5.93
N SER A 30 -17.19 5.37 -6.93
CA SER A 30 -18.66 5.32 -6.91
C SER A 30 -19.22 4.50 -5.75
N ASP A 31 -18.41 3.60 -5.17
CA ASP A 31 -18.72 2.79 -3.98
C ASP A 31 -18.52 3.51 -2.64
N GLY A 32 -18.02 4.76 -2.66
CA GLY A 32 -17.79 5.57 -1.46
C GLY A 32 -16.43 5.39 -0.80
N SER A 33 -15.56 4.50 -1.31
CA SER A 33 -14.18 4.39 -0.85
C SER A 33 -13.36 5.63 -1.27
N LEU A 34 -12.44 6.02 -0.38
CA LEU A 34 -11.65 7.23 -0.47
C LEU A 34 -10.21 6.85 -0.86
N CYS A 35 -9.66 7.53 -1.86
CA CYS A 35 -8.20 7.61 -2.12
C CYS A 35 -7.46 6.43 -2.76
N THR A 36 -8.08 5.71 -3.70
CA THR A 36 -7.42 4.58 -4.38
C THR A 36 -6.14 4.94 -5.15
N GLU A 37 -5.97 6.17 -5.64
CA GLU A 37 -4.79 6.51 -6.45
C GLU A 37 -3.49 6.51 -5.63
N ALA A 38 -3.52 7.04 -4.39
CA ALA A 38 -2.33 7.08 -3.54
C ALA A 38 -1.96 5.67 -3.05
N ASP A 39 -2.96 4.89 -2.65
CA ASP A 39 -2.81 3.49 -2.23
C ASP A 39 -2.30 2.59 -3.36
N ILE A 40 -2.89 2.67 -4.56
CA ILE A 40 -2.43 1.94 -5.75
C ILE A 40 -1.00 2.34 -6.10
N ALA A 41 -0.69 3.63 -6.17
CA ALA A 41 0.64 4.09 -6.53
C ALA A 41 1.71 3.62 -5.52
N ALA A 42 1.39 3.69 -4.22
CA ALA A 42 2.26 3.20 -3.16
C ALA A 42 2.45 1.68 -3.24
N GLN A 43 1.38 0.91 -3.46
CA GLN A 43 1.45 -0.54 -3.66
C GLN A 43 2.32 -0.90 -4.86
N GLU A 44 2.04 -0.34 -6.04
CA GLU A 44 2.77 -0.62 -7.28
C GLU A 44 4.27 -0.29 -7.16
N ALA A 45 4.62 0.78 -6.44
CA ALA A 45 6.01 1.16 -6.18
C ALA A 45 6.70 0.26 -5.13
N LEU A 46 5.95 -0.21 -4.13
CA LEU A 46 6.47 -1.01 -3.02
C LEU A 46 6.69 -2.48 -3.41
N LEU A 47 5.78 -3.07 -4.18
CA LEU A 47 5.82 -4.48 -4.61
C LEU A 47 7.17 -4.92 -5.20
N PRO A 48 7.74 -4.27 -6.24
CA PRO A 48 9.02 -4.69 -6.81
C PRO A 48 10.20 -4.51 -5.85
N LYS A 49 10.11 -3.58 -4.89
CA LYS A 49 11.13 -3.39 -3.86
C LYS A 49 11.08 -4.51 -2.82
N LEU A 50 9.88 -4.90 -2.36
CA LEU A 50 9.69 -6.02 -1.45
C LEU A 50 10.11 -7.34 -2.08
N HIS A 51 9.76 -7.57 -3.35
CA HIS A 51 10.12 -8.78 -4.08
C HIS A 51 11.65 -8.95 -4.23
N LYS A 52 12.40 -7.85 -4.35
CA LYS A 52 13.88 -7.86 -4.33
C LYS A 52 14.46 -8.22 -2.96
N ILE A 53 13.75 -7.93 -1.87
CA ILE A 53 14.19 -8.23 -0.50
C ILE A 53 13.87 -9.69 -0.15
N TYR A 54 12.66 -10.13 -0.49
CA TYR A 54 12.21 -11.50 -0.37
C TYR A 54 11.15 -11.77 -1.46
N PRO A 55 11.36 -12.77 -2.34
CA PRO A 55 10.49 -13.03 -3.48
C PRO A 55 9.22 -13.81 -3.08
N GLY A 56 8.54 -13.36 -2.02
CA GLY A 56 7.29 -13.94 -1.53
C GLY A 56 6.05 -13.39 -2.25
N THR A 57 4.92 -14.06 -2.02
CA THR A 57 3.60 -13.57 -2.39
C THR A 57 3.26 -12.30 -1.60
N VAL A 58 2.29 -11.53 -2.10
CA VAL A 58 1.83 -10.31 -1.43
C VAL A 58 0.34 -10.34 -1.26
N VAL A 59 -0.11 -10.07 -0.05
CA VAL A 59 -1.50 -9.77 0.31
C VAL A 59 -1.55 -8.29 0.63
N SER A 60 -2.41 -7.55 -0.05
CA SER A 60 -2.59 -6.12 0.13
C SER A 60 -4.05 -5.76 0.31
N GLU A 61 -4.34 -4.69 1.06
CA GLU A 61 -5.70 -4.16 1.24
C GLU A 61 -6.41 -3.86 -0.08
N GLU A 62 -5.69 -3.33 -1.08
CA GLU A 62 -6.26 -2.96 -2.39
C GLU A 62 -6.53 -4.14 -3.33
N MET A 63 -6.28 -5.39 -2.89
CA MET A 63 -6.58 -6.59 -3.67
C MET A 63 -8.03 -7.05 -3.45
N SER A 64 -8.63 -7.68 -4.47
CA SER A 64 -9.90 -8.38 -4.27
C SER A 64 -9.75 -9.55 -3.30
N GLU A 65 -10.82 -9.92 -2.59
CA GLU A 65 -10.83 -11.06 -1.65
C GLU A 65 -10.34 -12.36 -2.29
N LYS A 66 -10.69 -12.59 -3.56
CA LYS A 66 -10.20 -13.74 -4.33
C LYS A 66 -8.68 -13.71 -4.49
N GLN A 67 -8.11 -12.57 -4.88
CA GLN A 67 -6.66 -12.41 -5.03
C GLN A 67 -5.94 -12.55 -3.70
N GLN A 68 -6.48 -11.96 -2.62
CA GLN A 68 -5.92 -12.11 -1.28
C GLN A 68 -5.87 -13.58 -0.86
N THR A 69 -6.96 -14.33 -1.09
CA THR A 69 -7.05 -15.76 -0.77
C THR A 69 -6.03 -16.58 -1.57
N GLU A 70 -5.91 -16.33 -2.87
CA GLU A 70 -4.94 -17.02 -3.74
C GLU A 70 -3.49 -16.76 -3.29
N GLN A 71 -3.14 -15.50 -2.98
CA GLN A 71 -1.80 -15.11 -2.52
C GLN A 71 -1.49 -15.64 -1.11
N TRP A 72 -2.48 -15.70 -0.23
CA TRP A 72 -2.37 -16.25 1.12
C TRP A 72 -2.05 -17.75 1.07
N ILE A 73 -2.81 -18.51 0.28
CA ILE A 73 -2.59 -19.96 0.11
C ILE A 73 -1.22 -20.23 -0.53
N ALA A 74 -0.82 -19.44 -1.53
CA ALA A 74 0.49 -19.59 -2.15
C ALA A 74 1.67 -19.14 -1.25
N GLY A 75 1.39 -18.45 -0.15
CA GLY A 75 2.37 -17.86 0.77
C GLY A 75 2.82 -18.73 1.94
N GLU A 76 2.62 -20.05 1.91
CA GLU A 76 2.94 -20.96 3.04
C GLU A 76 4.38 -20.83 3.56
N ALA A 77 5.35 -20.54 2.69
CA ALA A 77 6.76 -20.35 3.06
C ALA A 77 7.07 -18.94 3.60
N GLY A 78 6.09 -18.04 3.61
CA GLY A 78 6.19 -16.63 3.99
C GLY A 78 5.66 -15.71 2.90
N LEU A 79 4.97 -14.65 3.31
CA LEU A 79 4.36 -13.63 2.46
C LEU A 79 4.57 -12.22 3.01
N TRP A 80 4.36 -11.23 2.15
CA TRP A 80 4.22 -9.84 2.56
C TRP A 80 2.74 -9.53 2.78
N CYS A 81 2.40 -8.97 3.94
CA CYS A 81 1.09 -8.39 4.21
C CYS A 81 1.29 -6.87 4.28
N ILE A 82 0.61 -6.12 3.41
CA ILE A 82 0.80 -4.68 3.29
C ILE A 82 -0.53 -3.93 3.32
N ASP A 83 -0.50 -2.80 4.00
CA ASP A 83 -1.48 -1.71 3.90
C ASP A 83 -0.66 -0.47 3.46
N PRO A 84 -0.89 0.07 2.25
CA PRO A 84 -0.12 1.22 1.77
C PRO A 84 -0.36 2.51 2.56
N ILE A 85 -1.58 2.75 3.08
CA ILE A 85 -1.95 3.93 3.87
C ILE A 85 -3.00 3.52 4.92
N ASP A 86 -2.53 3.23 6.14
CA ASP A 86 -3.41 3.08 7.30
C ASP A 86 -4.07 4.42 7.63
N GLY A 87 -5.37 4.42 7.90
CA GLY A 87 -6.10 5.66 8.22
C GLY A 87 -6.29 6.58 7.01
N THR A 88 -6.58 6.02 5.83
CA THR A 88 -6.91 6.75 4.59
C THR A 88 -7.93 7.89 4.77
N THR A 89 -8.87 7.73 5.71
CA THR A 89 -9.82 8.80 6.07
C THR A 89 -9.10 10.04 6.61
N ASN A 90 -8.10 9.87 7.48
CA ASN A 90 -7.30 10.97 8.01
C ASN A 90 -6.45 11.59 6.90
N PHE A 91 -5.83 10.76 6.05
CA PHE A 91 -5.06 11.21 4.90
C PHE A 91 -5.85 12.15 3.98
N VAL A 92 -7.08 11.77 3.60
CA VAL A 92 -7.94 12.59 2.72
C VAL A 92 -8.44 13.86 3.42
N ASN A 93 -8.68 13.81 4.72
CA ASN A 93 -9.10 14.97 5.50
C ASN A 93 -7.93 15.89 5.89
N GLY A 94 -6.70 15.56 5.47
CA GLY A 94 -5.52 16.36 5.79
C GLY A 94 -5.11 16.30 7.25
N LEU A 95 -5.51 15.25 7.98
CA LEU A 95 -5.06 15.00 9.34
C LEU A 95 -3.71 14.27 9.28
N PRO A 96 -2.67 14.67 10.04
CA PRO A 96 -1.31 14.12 9.92
C PRO A 96 -1.12 12.81 10.73
N TYR A 97 -2.16 11.98 10.80
CA TYR A 97 -2.17 10.71 11.53
C TYR A 97 -2.71 9.61 10.62
N PHE A 98 -1.83 9.07 9.78
CA PHE A 98 -2.02 8.01 8.81
C PHE A 98 -0.65 7.36 8.55
#